data_AF-A0A7V2HES8-F1
#
_entry.id   AF-A0A7V2HES8-F1
#
_cell.length_a   1.000
_cell.length_b   1.000
_cell.length_c   1.000
_cell.angle_alpha   90.00
_cell.angle_beta   90.00
_cell.angle_gamma   90.00
#
_symmetry.space_group_name_H-M   'P 1'
#
loop_
_entity.id
_entity.type
_entity.pdbx_description
1 polymer ?
#
loop_
_entity_poly.entity_id
_entity_poly.type
_entity_poly.pdbx_seq_one_letter_code
_entity_poly.pdbx_strand_id
1 'polypeptide(L)'
;MSRSLGFPLTALLSSSLSSDLGRNRNLISLARKWRCVMTAVMPMSVRSESIFDIGDRLAGLLEQAKQEAVGNHVPEEMLARLADIVETLRSRVSRRPERDPKSLFDLDERLIELMERAEEAFEGGEIPQELIEEINDYLEAFRTKVDRIAGYWRWQESIARICGEEAERLTTRKRAAEGRVSRLKDMLLAFMMSRGLKKLEGERATIGMQANGMASLVIDDPLQIGERFFEKDLRFTKTELQEIAYQLADGELRRRLETALAGDGWEINGSAVRFAMTNNAGVSGARLVKGHHVRLR
;
A
#
# COMPACT_ATOMS: atom_id res chain seq x y z
N MET A 1 -40.87 48.26 8.76
CA MET A 1 -41.16 46.99 9.45
C MET A 1 -39.81 46.38 9.84
N SER A 2 -39.03 46.92 10.79
CA SER A 2 -39.29 47.23 12.20
C SER A 2 -39.67 45.99 13.02
N ARG A 3 -38.67 45.35 13.63
CA ARG A 3 -38.66 45.02 15.07
C ARG A 3 -37.25 44.59 15.52
N SER A 4 -36.58 45.57 16.14
CA SER A 4 -35.57 45.43 17.18
C SER A 4 -36.16 44.85 18.47
N LEU A 5 -35.31 44.29 19.35
CA LEU A 5 -35.33 44.25 20.83
C LEU A 5 -34.17 43.30 21.23
N GLY A 6 -33.10 43.62 21.94
CA GLY A 6 -32.74 44.79 22.75
C GLY A 6 -32.73 44.50 24.26
N PHE A 7 -31.66 43.87 24.77
CA PHE A 7 -31.04 43.99 26.14
C PHE A 7 -31.93 43.84 27.41
N PRO A 8 -31.42 44.02 28.65
CA PRO A 8 -30.18 43.58 29.35
C PRO A 8 -30.50 42.91 30.72
N LEU A 9 -29.50 42.39 31.45
CA LEU A 9 -29.53 42.45 32.92
C LEU A 9 -28.13 42.36 33.54
N THR A 10 -27.82 43.41 34.28
CA THR A 10 -26.59 43.68 35.04
C THR A 10 -26.82 43.37 36.53
N ALA A 11 -25.71 43.09 37.22
CA ALA A 11 -25.45 43.29 38.65
C ALA A 11 -26.01 42.28 39.68
N LEU A 12 -25.12 41.79 40.56
CA LEU A 12 -25.06 42.25 41.97
C LEU A 12 -23.90 41.58 42.78
N LEU A 13 -23.24 42.44 43.58
CA LEU A 13 -22.58 42.21 44.91
C LEU A 13 -21.30 41.36 44.94
N SER A 14 -20.09 41.90 45.15
CA SER A 14 -19.50 42.53 46.36
C SER A 14 -19.37 41.60 47.58
N SER A 15 -18.12 41.28 48.00
CA SER A 15 -17.53 41.69 49.30
C SER A 15 -16.45 40.74 49.86
N SER A 16 -15.26 41.33 50.11
CA SER A 16 -14.40 41.23 51.32
C SER A 16 -13.56 39.99 51.68
N LEU A 17 -12.34 40.31 52.17
CA LEU A 17 -11.37 39.61 53.07
C LEU A 17 -10.07 39.20 52.35
N SER A 18 -9.03 40.04 52.31
CA SER A 18 -8.10 40.47 53.38
C SER A 18 -7.14 39.37 53.87
N SER A 19 -5.86 39.65 53.61
CA SER A 19 -4.67 39.45 54.46
C SER A 19 -4.22 38.04 54.86
N ASP A 20 -2.98 37.72 54.45
CA ASP A 20 -1.77 37.63 55.30
C ASP A 20 -0.95 36.33 55.25
N LEU A 21 0.35 36.49 55.50
CA LEU A 21 1.42 35.49 55.76
C LEU A 21 2.07 34.85 54.51
N GLY A 22 3.35 35.04 54.18
CA GLY A 22 4.50 35.41 54.99
C GLY A 22 5.39 34.19 55.27
N ARG A 23 6.62 34.20 54.70
CA ARG A 23 7.82 33.43 55.07
C ARG A 23 7.82 31.90 54.86
N ASN A 24 8.74 31.42 54.02
CA ASN A 24 9.99 30.83 54.54
C ASN A 24 11.00 30.53 53.41
N ARG A 25 12.04 31.37 53.34
CA ARG A 25 13.36 30.99 52.81
C ARG A 25 14.09 30.26 53.94
N ASN A 26 14.56 29.06 53.68
CA ASN A 26 15.76 28.43 54.23
C ASN A 26 15.55 26.91 54.22
N LEU A 27 16.27 26.22 53.33
CA LEU A 27 16.89 24.90 53.58
C LEU A 27 17.70 24.45 52.34
N ILE A 28 18.41 25.39 51.72
CA ILE A 28 19.56 25.11 50.85
C ILE A 28 20.77 24.94 51.78
N SER A 29 20.92 23.80 52.45
CA SER A 29 22.16 23.54 53.22
C SER A 29 22.43 22.07 53.61
N LEU A 30 21.92 21.07 52.87
CA LEU A 30 22.08 19.66 53.28
C LEU A 30 22.38 18.67 52.14
N ALA A 31 23.09 19.11 51.10
CA ALA A 31 23.48 18.25 49.98
C ALA A 31 24.97 18.35 49.59
N ARG A 32 25.88 18.46 50.58
CA ARG A 32 27.35 18.38 50.36
C ARG A 32 28.08 17.71 51.53
N LYS A 33 27.98 16.39 51.56
CA LYS A 33 28.77 15.38 52.30
C LYS A 33 27.89 14.14 52.12
N TRP A 34 28.21 13.14 51.33
CA TRP A 34 29.35 12.23 51.45
C TRP A 34 29.61 11.61 50.08
N ARG A 35 30.89 11.51 49.70
CA ARG A 35 31.37 10.78 48.52
C ARG A 35 32.22 9.61 49.02
N CYS A 36 31.90 8.42 48.49
CA CYS A 36 32.69 7.18 48.44
C CYS A 36 33.01 6.41 49.72
N VAL A 37 32.39 5.22 49.87
CA VAL A 37 33.09 3.91 49.85
C VAL A 37 32.21 2.87 49.13
N MET A 38 32.88 2.08 48.28
CA MET A 38 32.47 0.96 47.42
C MET A 38 31.16 0.21 47.70
N THR A 39 30.40 -0.08 46.64
CA THR A 39 30.17 -1.46 46.14
C THR A 39 29.65 -1.38 44.71
N ALA A 40 30.30 -2.08 43.79
CA ALA A 40 29.86 -2.22 42.41
C ALA A 40 28.54 -2.99 42.37
N VAL A 41 27.44 -2.31 42.04
CA VAL A 41 26.24 -2.95 41.50
C VAL A 41 26.18 -2.49 40.05
N MET A 42 26.66 -3.35 39.16
CA MET A 42 26.34 -3.24 37.74
C MET A 42 24.80 -3.22 37.64
N PRO A 43 24.18 -2.28 36.90
CA PRO A 43 22.79 -2.46 36.54
C PRO A 43 22.73 -3.73 35.69
N MET A 44 22.17 -4.80 36.26
CA MET A 44 21.73 -5.95 35.48
C MET A 44 20.78 -5.39 34.42
N SER A 45 21.28 -5.26 33.20
CA SER A 45 20.46 -5.02 32.03
C SER A 45 19.53 -6.23 31.94
N VAL A 46 18.32 -6.07 32.45
CA VAL A 46 17.20 -6.94 32.09
C VAL A 46 17.00 -6.67 30.61
N ARG A 47 17.63 -7.47 29.75
CA ARG A 47 17.43 -7.41 28.31
C ARG A 47 15.92 -7.52 28.08
N SER A 48 15.30 -6.43 27.64
CA SER A 48 13.95 -6.49 27.12
C SER A 48 14.01 -7.35 25.86
N GLU A 49 13.60 -8.62 25.99
CA GLU A 49 13.45 -9.58 24.89
C GLU A 49 12.75 -8.87 23.71
N SER A 50 13.27 -8.89 22.49
CA SER A 50 12.64 -8.18 21.36
C SER A 50 11.43 -8.96 20.82
N ILE A 51 10.56 -8.32 20.02
CA ILE A 51 9.43 -9.00 19.36
C ILE A 51 9.94 -10.17 18.48
N PHE A 52 11.11 -9.99 17.86
CA PHE A 52 11.75 -11.01 17.04
C PHE A 52 12.25 -12.19 17.88
N ASP A 53 12.87 -11.93 19.05
CA ASP A 53 13.33 -12.99 19.96
C ASP A 53 12.16 -13.85 20.48
N ILE A 54 11.02 -13.23 20.77
CA ILE A 54 9.80 -13.94 21.20
C ILE A 54 9.21 -14.75 20.04
N GLY A 55 9.28 -14.22 18.81
CA GLY A 55 8.88 -14.93 17.60
C GLY A 55 9.73 -16.17 17.33
N ASP A 56 11.06 -16.08 17.46
CA ASP A 56 11.98 -17.19 17.30
C ASP A 56 11.73 -18.28 18.36
N ARG A 57 11.43 -17.88 19.59
CA ARG A 57 11.08 -18.81 20.67
C ARG A 57 9.74 -19.51 20.43
N LEU A 58 8.74 -18.81 19.88
CA LEU A 58 7.47 -19.42 19.46
C LEU A 58 7.70 -20.45 18.36
N ALA A 59 8.50 -20.11 17.34
CA ALA A 59 8.83 -21.01 16.25
C ALA A 59 9.55 -22.28 16.74
N GLY A 60 10.49 -22.12 17.68
CA GLY A 60 11.17 -23.25 18.32
C GLY A 60 10.22 -24.18 19.08
N LEU A 61 9.28 -23.63 19.85
CA LEU A 61 8.29 -24.44 20.56
C LEU A 61 7.30 -25.14 19.63
N LEU A 62 6.91 -24.52 18.52
CA LEU A 62 6.05 -25.15 17.52
C LEU A 62 6.74 -26.33 16.82
N GLU A 63 8.05 -26.22 16.57
CA GLU A 63 8.81 -27.32 15.97
C GLU A 63 9.02 -28.47 16.97
N GLN A 64 9.21 -28.17 18.26
CA GLN A 64 9.22 -29.18 19.33
C GLN A 64 7.85 -29.88 19.45
N ALA A 65 6.75 -29.12 19.40
CA ALA A 65 5.40 -29.67 19.42
C ALA A 65 5.14 -30.64 18.27
N LYS A 66 5.66 -30.33 17.09
CA LYS A 66 5.56 -31.19 15.91
C LYS A 66 6.35 -32.48 16.03
N GLN A 67 7.48 -32.46 16.75
CA GLN A 67 8.34 -33.63 16.97
C GLN A 67 7.80 -34.54 18.08
N GLU A 68 7.16 -33.97 19.10
CA GLU A 68 6.62 -34.69 20.26
C GLU A 68 5.16 -35.15 20.08
N ALA A 69 4.47 -34.68 19.03
CA ALA A 69 3.10 -35.08 18.73
C ALA A 69 3.03 -36.55 18.28
N VAL A 70 2.69 -37.44 19.21
CA VAL A 70 2.31 -38.83 18.90
C VAL A 70 0.79 -38.88 18.77
N GLY A 71 0.28 -39.14 17.56
CA GLY A 71 -1.14 -39.40 17.31
C GLY A 71 -2.07 -38.20 17.51
N ASN A 72 -1.74 -37.04 16.91
CA ASN A 72 -2.54 -35.80 16.98
C ASN A 72 -2.76 -35.22 18.39
N HIS A 73 -2.06 -35.72 19.41
CA HIS A 73 -2.18 -35.22 20.77
C HIS A 73 -0.94 -34.40 21.13
N VAL A 74 -1.14 -33.10 21.39
CA VAL A 74 -0.12 -32.19 21.92
C VAL A 74 -0.27 -32.13 23.44
N PRO A 75 0.82 -32.29 24.22
CA PRO A 75 0.75 -32.20 25.68
C PRO A 75 0.16 -30.87 26.17
N GLU A 76 -0.69 -30.92 27.19
CA GLU A 76 -1.39 -29.75 27.74
C GLU A 76 -0.42 -28.68 28.29
N GLU A 77 0.71 -29.10 28.86
CA GLU A 77 1.78 -28.20 29.31
C GLU A 77 2.41 -27.42 28.16
N MET A 78 2.50 -28.02 26.97
CA MET A 78 3.05 -27.37 25.79
C MET A 78 2.06 -26.37 25.20
N LEU A 79 0.76 -26.70 25.23
CA LEU A 79 -0.31 -25.77 24.87
C LEU A 79 -0.33 -24.55 25.80
N ALA A 80 -0.14 -24.74 27.11
CA ALA A 80 -0.04 -23.64 28.07
C ALA A 80 1.16 -22.72 27.77
N ARG A 81 2.34 -23.29 27.48
CA ARG A 81 3.53 -22.51 27.13
C ARG A 81 3.38 -21.75 25.80
N LEU A 82 2.74 -22.36 24.80
CA LEU A 82 2.42 -21.69 23.53
C LEU A 82 1.44 -20.54 23.75
N ALA A 83 0.41 -20.74 24.57
CA ALA A 83 -0.56 -19.70 24.91
C ALA A 83 0.11 -18.50 25.61
N ASP A 84 1.02 -18.74 26.56
CA ASP A 84 1.76 -17.67 27.24
C ASP A 84 2.63 -16.84 26.29
N ILE A 85 3.32 -17.49 25.35
CA ILE A 85 4.16 -16.80 24.36
C ILE A 85 3.30 -16.02 23.37
N VAL A 86 2.20 -16.62 22.91
CA VAL A 86 1.24 -15.95 22.03
C VAL A 86 0.61 -14.74 22.73
N GLU A 87 0.27 -14.81 24.01
CA GLU A 87 -0.27 -13.66 24.75
C GLU A 87 0.81 -12.60 25.00
N THR A 88 2.06 -13.00 25.19
CA THR A 88 3.21 -12.08 25.27
C THR A 88 3.46 -11.36 23.94
N LEU A 89 3.35 -12.04 22.81
CA LEU A 89 3.38 -11.43 21.48
C LEU A 89 2.18 -10.53 21.26
N ARG A 90 0.98 -11.00 21.60
CA ARG A 90 -0.27 -10.25 21.44
C ARG A 90 -0.25 -8.96 22.23
N SER A 91 0.16 -8.99 23.49
CA SER A 91 0.25 -7.79 24.34
C SER A 91 1.27 -6.77 23.81
N ARG A 92 2.35 -7.23 23.15
CA ARG A 92 3.37 -6.35 22.57
C ARG A 92 3.00 -5.81 21.19
N VAL A 93 2.30 -6.59 20.38
CA VAL A 93 1.77 -6.16 19.08
C VAL A 93 0.53 -5.28 19.24
N SER A 94 -0.28 -5.53 20.29
CA SER A 94 -1.49 -4.75 20.60
C SER A 94 -1.19 -3.45 21.34
N ARG A 95 0.01 -3.29 21.91
CA ARG A 95 0.57 -1.97 22.20
C ARG A 95 0.81 -1.28 20.86
N ARG A 96 -0.26 -0.73 20.28
CA ARG A 96 -0.16 0.40 19.36
C ARG A 96 0.81 1.39 20.02
N PRO A 97 1.82 1.93 19.31
CA PRO A 97 2.50 3.10 19.83
C PRO A 97 1.41 4.10 20.16
N GLU A 98 1.40 4.56 21.40
CA GLU A 98 0.55 5.65 21.86
C GLU A 98 0.58 6.72 20.76
N ARG A 99 -0.59 7.09 20.20
CA ARG A 99 -0.65 8.03 19.08
C ARG A 99 0.15 9.26 19.51
N ASP A 100 1.25 9.55 18.81
CA ASP A 100 1.99 10.77 19.03
C ASP A 100 1.00 11.92 18.81
N PRO A 101 0.67 12.74 19.83
CA PRO A 101 -0.28 13.85 19.70
C PRO A 101 0.17 14.89 18.66
N LYS A 102 1.36 14.71 18.07
CA LYS A 102 1.86 15.40 16.89
C LYS A 102 1.46 14.70 15.58
N SER A 103 0.24 14.18 15.46
CA SER A 103 -0.33 13.75 14.16
C SER A 103 -0.48 14.98 13.25
N LEU A 104 -0.33 14.85 11.92
CA LEU A 104 -0.39 16.03 11.02
C LEU A 104 -1.79 16.68 11.09
N PHE A 105 -2.78 15.86 11.41
CA PHE A 105 -4.17 16.25 11.58
C PHE A 105 -4.44 16.86 12.96
N ASP A 106 -3.81 16.35 14.01
CA ASP A 106 -3.92 16.88 15.39
C ASP A 106 -3.13 18.19 15.55
N LEU A 107 -2.10 18.38 14.71
CA LEU A 107 -1.33 19.60 14.62
C LEU A 107 -2.21 20.77 14.10
N ASP A 108 -3.13 20.57 13.15
CA ASP A 108 -3.96 21.68 12.63
C ASP A 108 -4.88 22.27 13.70
N GLU A 109 -5.52 21.43 14.52
CA GLU A 109 -6.36 21.88 15.63
C GLU A 109 -5.56 22.67 16.67
N ARG A 110 -4.35 22.19 17.01
CA ARG A 110 -3.45 22.90 17.94
C ARG A 110 -2.96 24.24 17.38
N LEU A 111 -2.72 24.35 16.07
CA LEU A 111 -2.33 25.62 15.47
C LEU A 111 -3.48 26.64 15.52
N ILE A 112 -4.72 26.20 15.25
CA ILE A 112 -5.90 27.06 15.36
C ILE A 112 -6.02 27.62 16.78
N GLU A 113 -5.89 26.78 17.81
CA GLU A 113 -5.88 27.22 19.22
C GLU A 113 -4.77 28.23 19.53
N LEU A 114 -3.57 28.02 19.00
CA LEU A 114 -2.43 28.93 19.21
C LEU A 114 -2.63 30.28 18.51
N MET A 115 -3.24 30.27 17.33
CA MET A 115 -3.57 31.47 16.57
C MET A 115 -4.68 32.27 17.25
N GLU A 116 -5.74 31.62 17.75
CA GLU A 116 -6.82 32.28 18.51
C GLU A 116 -6.27 32.95 19.79
N ARG A 117 -5.41 32.26 20.55
CA ARG A 117 -4.73 32.83 21.73
C ARG A 117 -3.83 34.00 21.37
N ALA A 118 -3.20 33.98 20.19
CA ALA A 118 -2.33 35.06 19.73
C ALA A 118 -3.13 36.29 19.30
N GLU A 119 -4.30 36.10 18.70
CA GLU A 119 -5.25 37.16 18.37
C GLU A 119 -5.81 37.82 19.64
N GLU A 120 -6.26 37.03 20.63
CA GLU A 120 -6.72 37.54 21.92
C GLU A 120 -5.63 38.34 22.66
N ALA A 121 -4.38 37.87 22.63
CA ALA A 121 -3.25 38.58 23.23
C ALA A 121 -2.88 39.87 22.47
N PHE A 122 -3.03 39.88 21.15
CA PHE A 122 -2.79 41.05 20.31
C PHE A 122 -3.84 42.15 20.56
N GLU A 123 -5.11 41.80 20.76
CA GLU A 123 -6.15 42.73 21.20
C GLU A 123 -5.83 43.35 22.57
N GLY A 124 -5.10 42.61 23.42
CA GLY A 124 -4.57 43.08 24.70
C GLY A 124 -3.32 43.98 24.63
N GLY A 125 -2.74 44.17 23.43
CA GLY A 125 -1.67 45.13 23.15
C GLY A 125 -0.28 44.53 22.92
N GLU A 126 0.05 43.36 23.46
CA GLU A 126 1.31 42.64 23.19
C GLU A 126 1.13 41.12 23.27
N ILE A 127 1.69 40.42 22.29
CA ILE A 127 1.69 38.95 22.25
C ILE A 127 2.81 38.43 23.16
N PRO A 128 2.52 37.53 24.13
CA PRO A 128 3.53 36.92 24.98
C PRO A 128 4.63 36.23 24.17
N GLN A 129 5.89 36.46 24.53
CA GLN A 129 7.04 35.83 23.89
C GLN A 129 6.97 34.29 23.94
N GLU A 130 6.45 33.73 25.04
CA GLU A 130 6.25 32.28 25.20
C GLU A 130 5.27 31.71 24.15
N LEU A 131 4.25 32.48 23.75
CA LEU A 131 3.29 32.07 22.72
C LEU A 131 3.91 32.10 21.32
N ILE A 132 4.78 33.09 21.05
CA ILE A 132 5.55 33.17 19.80
C ILE A 132 6.51 31.98 19.69
N GLU A 133 7.15 31.59 20.79
CA GLU A 133 8.03 30.42 20.84
C GLU A 133 7.25 29.12 20.62
N GLU A 134 6.07 28.96 21.24
CA GLU A 134 5.21 27.78 21.05
C GLU A 134 4.74 27.62 19.59
N ILE A 135 4.40 28.73 18.91
CA ILE A 135 4.04 28.74 17.48
C ILE A 135 5.25 28.36 16.61
N ASN A 136 6.44 28.86 16.93
CA ASN A 136 7.66 28.54 16.16
C ASN A 136 8.05 27.07 16.30
N ASP A 137 8.02 26.52 17.51
CA ASP A 137 8.28 25.10 17.80
C ASP A 137 7.30 24.20 17.02
N TYR A 138 6.05 24.63 16.94
CA TYR A 138 5.04 23.94 16.14
C TYR A 138 5.40 23.95 14.64
N LEU A 139 5.74 25.10 14.08
CA LEU A 139 6.08 25.22 12.65
C LEU A 139 7.32 24.38 12.31
N GLU A 140 8.30 24.31 13.21
CA GLU A 140 9.48 23.47 13.04
C GLU A 140 9.13 21.97 13.11
N ALA A 141 8.27 21.56 14.04
CA ALA A 141 7.77 20.19 14.11
C ALA A 141 6.99 19.78 12.85
N PHE A 142 6.18 20.70 12.30
CA PHE A 142 5.45 20.50 11.05
C PHE A 142 6.40 20.31 9.86
N ARG A 143 7.40 21.19 9.69
CA ARG A 143 8.43 21.08 8.64
C ARG A 143 9.18 19.76 8.72
N THR A 144 9.65 19.40 9.92
CA THR A 144 10.35 18.13 10.17
C THR A 144 9.51 16.94 9.75
N LYS A 145 8.19 17.00 9.96
CA LYS A 145 7.29 15.92 9.57
C LYS A 145 7.07 15.84 8.05
N VAL A 146 6.91 16.97 7.38
CA VAL A 146 6.87 17.03 5.90
C VAL A 146 8.14 16.42 5.32
N ASP A 147 9.31 16.75 5.87
CA ASP A 147 10.60 16.19 5.44
C ASP A 147 10.68 14.68 5.66
N ARG A 148 10.16 14.16 6.79
CA ARG A 148 10.07 12.71 7.04
C ARG A 148 9.17 12.01 6.03
N ILE A 149 8.02 12.60 5.69
CA ILE A 149 7.10 12.05 4.68
C ILE A 149 7.77 12.05 3.30
N ALA A 150 8.42 13.15 2.92
CA ALA A 150 9.17 13.25 1.67
C ALA A 150 10.33 12.24 1.61
N GLY A 151 11.05 12.07 2.72
CA GLY A 151 12.12 11.08 2.86
C GLY A 151 11.60 9.65 2.69
N TYR A 152 10.50 9.31 3.35
CA TYR A 152 9.85 8.00 3.22
C TYR A 152 9.35 7.75 1.79
N TRP A 153 8.74 8.75 1.14
CA TRP A 153 8.33 8.67 -0.26
C TRP A 153 9.52 8.33 -1.16
N ARG A 154 10.59 9.13 -1.11
CA ARG A 154 11.80 8.89 -1.94
C ARG A 154 12.44 7.54 -1.66
N TRP A 155 12.39 7.09 -0.40
CA TRP A 155 12.85 5.75 -0.03
C TRP A 155 12.01 4.67 -0.70
N GLN A 156 10.68 4.77 -0.67
CA GLN A 156 9.79 3.82 -1.35
C GLN A 156 9.97 3.83 -2.87
N GLU A 157 10.13 4.99 -3.50
CA GLU A 157 10.48 5.09 -4.93
C GLU A 157 11.80 4.39 -5.25
N SER A 158 12.79 4.53 -4.36
CA SER A 158 14.09 3.86 -4.51
C SER A 158 13.95 2.34 -4.39
N ILE A 159 13.17 1.84 -3.42
CA ILE A 159 12.87 0.41 -3.30
C ILE A 159 12.17 -0.10 -4.56
N ALA A 160 11.12 0.59 -5.02
CA ALA A 160 10.39 0.21 -6.22
C ALA A 160 11.30 0.14 -7.45
N ARG A 161 12.18 1.13 -7.63
CA ARG A 161 13.17 1.15 -8.72
C ARG A 161 14.14 -0.02 -8.64
N ILE A 162 14.76 -0.25 -7.48
CA ILE A 162 15.73 -1.34 -7.28
C ILE A 162 15.06 -2.71 -7.53
N CYS A 163 13.86 -2.92 -7.00
CA CYS A 163 13.10 -4.14 -7.25
C CYS A 163 12.76 -4.31 -8.74
N GLY A 164 12.43 -3.23 -9.45
CA GLY A 164 12.18 -3.25 -10.89
C GLY A 164 13.42 -3.66 -11.69
N GLU A 165 14.57 -3.07 -11.40
CA GLU A 165 15.86 -3.41 -12.03
C GLU A 165 16.24 -4.88 -11.79
N GLU A 166 16.04 -5.38 -10.55
CA GLU A 166 16.31 -6.77 -10.22
C GLU A 166 15.34 -7.74 -10.92
N ALA A 167 14.06 -7.39 -11.00
CA ALA A 167 13.06 -8.18 -11.71
C ALA A 167 13.41 -8.29 -13.21
N GLU A 168 13.88 -7.21 -13.84
CA GLU A 168 14.35 -7.22 -15.22
C GLU A 168 15.58 -8.12 -15.40
N ARG A 169 16.56 -8.02 -14.49
CA ARG A 169 17.74 -8.89 -14.49
C ARG A 169 17.37 -10.36 -14.38
N LEU A 170 16.48 -10.70 -13.45
CA LEU A 170 16.00 -12.07 -13.26
C LEU A 170 15.20 -12.56 -14.47
N THR A 171 14.39 -11.71 -15.08
CA THR A 171 13.64 -12.02 -16.31
C THR A 171 14.59 -12.32 -17.47
N THR A 172 15.66 -11.54 -17.62
CA THR A 172 16.69 -11.77 -18.63
C THR A 172 17.41 -13.11 -18.39
N ARG A 173 17.78 -13.39 -17.13
CA ARG A 173 18.40 -14.68 -16.75
C ARG A 173 17.47 -15.86 -17.02
N LYS A 174 16.17 -15.71 -16.72
CA LYS A 174 15.12 -16.70 -17.02
C LYS A 174 15.07 -16.97 -18.53
N ARG A 175 14.91 -15.94 -19.35
CA ARG A 175 14.87 -16.06 -20.82
C ARG A 175 16.12 -16.74 -21.37
N ALA A 176 17.31 -16.42 -20.85
CA ALA A 176 18.55 -17.05 -21.26
C ALA A 176 18.60 -18.55 -20.89
N ALA A 177 18.09 -18.93 -19.72
CA ALA A 177 17.98 -20.33 -19.30
C ALA A 177 16.96 -21.11 -20.14
N GLU A 178 15.77 -20.53 -20.37
CA GLU A 178 14.74 -21.07 -21.26
C GLU A 178 15.29 -21.28 -22.67
N GLY A 179 16.04 -20.32 -23.21
CA GLY A 179 16.68 -20.44 -24.52
C GLY A 179 17.78 -21.52 -24.57
N ARG A 180 18.48 -21.80 -23.47
CA ARG A 180 19.42 -22.95 -23.40
C ARG A 180 18.66 -24.28 -23.39
N VAL A 181 17.57 -24.37 -22.63
CA VAL A 181 16.71 -25.55 -22.58
C VAL A 181 16.08 -25.83 -23.94
N SER A 182 15.55 -24.82 -24.63
CA SER A 182 14.98 -24.97 -25.96
C SER A 182 16.00 -25.51 -26.95
N ARG A 183 17.18 -24.88 -27.05
CA ARG A 183 18.26 -25.34 -27.94
C ARG A 183 18.70 -26.77 -27.65
N LEU A 184 18.75 -27.18 -26.39
CA LEU A 184 19.06 -28.55 -26.01
C LEU A 184 17.97 -29.53 -26.49
N LYS A 185 16.69 -29.19 -26.30
CA LYS A 185 15.56 -29.99 -26.79
C LYS A 185 15.59 -30.12 -28.31
N ASP A 186 15.84 -29.03 -29.03
CA ASP A 186 15.92 -29.02 -30.50
C ASP A 186 17.08 -29.90 -31.00
N MET A 187 18.24 -29.81 -30.37
CA MET A 187 19.39 -30.65 -30.67
C MET A 187 19.10 -32.13 -30.40
N LEU A 188 18.47 -32.45 -29.26
CA LEU A 188 18.07 -33.82 -28.94
C LEU A 188 17.03 -34.37 -29.92
N LEU A 189 16.05 -33.54 -30.30
CA LEU A 189 15.04 -33.91 -31.28
C LEU A 189 15.68 -34.24 -32.63
N ALA A 190 16.59 -33.38 -33.13
CA ALA A 190 17.33 -33.64 -34.37
C ALA A 190 18.19 -34.91 -34.28
N PHE A 191 18.85 -35.15 -33.14
CA PHE A 191 19.63 -36.36 -32.88
C PHE A 191 18.76 -37.63 -32.90
N MET A 192 17.59 -37.58 -32.27
CA MET A 192 16.66 -38.71 -32.19
C MET A 192 16.03 -38.99 -33.56
N MET A 193 15.59 -37.95 -34.29
CA MET A 193 15.02 -38.08 -35.64
C MET A 193 16.01 -38.66 -36.64
N SER A 194 17.26 -38.17 -36.67
CA SER A 194 18.29 -38.65 -37.61
C SER A 194 18.66 -40.13 -37.42
N ARG A 195 18.43 -40.68 -36.22
CA ARG A 195 18.70 -42.09 -35.89
C ARG A 195 17.44 -42.95 -35.79
N GLY A 196 16.26 -42.38 -36.04
CA GLY A 196 14.98 -43.10 -35.89
C GLY A 196 14.67 -43.55 -34.46
N LEU A 197 15.25 -42.90 -33.45
CA LEU A 197 15.06 -43.25 -32.04
C LEU A 197 13.80 -42.57 -31.49
N LYS A 198 12.89 -43.33 -30.90
CA LYS A 198 11.67 -42.77 -30.24
C LYS A 198 11.90 -42.39 -28.78
N LYS A 199 12.92 -42.96 -28.14
CA LYS A 199 13.19 -42.82 -26.71
C LYS A 199 14.70 -42.97 -26.45
N LEU A 200 15.21 -42.21 -25.49
CA LEU A 200 16.54 -42.33 -24.91
C LEU A 200 16.37 -42.70 -23.43
N GLU A 201 16.94 -43.81 -23.02
CA GLU A 201 16.91 -44.28 -21.63
C GLU A 201 18.28 -44.09 -21.00
N GLY A 202 18.33 -43.43 -19.85
CA GLY A 202 19.49 -43.38 -18.98
C GLY A 202 19.16 -44.00 -17.62
N GLU A 203 20.17 -44.12 -16.77
CA GLU A 203 20.04 -44.76 -15.45
C GLU A 203 19.01 -44.07 -14.53
N ARG A 204 18.86 -42.74 -14.65
CA ARG A 204 18.00 -41.92 -13.77
C ARG A 204 16.88 -41.17 -14.49
N ALA A 205 16.91 -41.13 -15.82
CA ALA A 205 15.98 -40.32 -16.60
C ALA A 205 15.74 -40.94 -17.97
N THR A 206 14.58 -40.61 -18.53
CA THR A 206 14.16 -41.05 -19.85
C THR A 206 13.70 -39.84 -20.64
N ILE A 207 14.14 -39.73 -21.90
CA ILE A 207 13.75 -38.69 -22.83
C ILE A 207 12.98 -39.34 -23.98
N GLY A 208 11.69 -39.03 -24.12
CA GLY A 208 10.85 -39.55 -25.20
C GLY A 208 10.48 -38.45 -26.20
N MET A 209 10.39 -38.82 -27.47
CA MET A 209 9.69 -37.98 -28.45
C MET A 209 8.18 -38.13 -28.25
N GLN A 210 7.50 -37.02 -28.05
CA GLN A 210 6.06 -36.97 -27.92
C GLN A 210 5.48 -36.24 -29.15
N ALA A 211 4.42 -36.80 -29.72
CA ALA A 211 3.63 -36.06 -30.70
C ALA A 211 2.88 -34.94 -29.99
N ASN A 212 2.84 -33.75 -30.59
CA ASN A 212 2.00 -32.69 -30.08
C ASN A 212 0.54 -33.19 -30.05
N GLY A 213 -0.19 -32.89 -28.95
CA GLY A 213 -1.57 -33.35 -28.78
C GLY A 213 -2.53 -32.85 -29.87
N MET A 214 -2.15 -31.76 -30.55
CA MET A 214 -2.82 -31.23 -31.73
C MET A 214 -1.77 -31.04 -32.85
N ALA A 215 -2.14 -31.37 -34.09
CA ALA A 215 -1.32 -31.08 -35.24
C ALA A 215 -1.17 -29.56 -35.40
N SER A 216 0.06 -29.09 -35.65
CA SER A 216 0.29 -27.68 -35.98
C SER A 216 -0.19 -27.44 -37.41
N LEU A 217 -1.01 -26.41 -37.62
CA LEU A 217 -1.36 -25.96 -38.96
C LEU A 217 -0.12 -25.30 -39.58
N VAL A 218 0.29 -25.79 -40.75
CA VAL A 218 1.32 -25.18 -41.59
C VAL A 218 0.63 -24.77 -42.89
N ILE A 219 0.74 -23.49 -43.25
CA ILE A 219 0.20 -22.95 -44.49
C ILE A 219 1.36 -22.82 -45.47
N ASP A 220 1.41 -23.71 -46.45
CA ASP A 220 2.51 -23.74 -47.44
C ASP A 220 2.37 -22.62 -48.48
N ASP A 221 1.15 -22.35 -48.94
CA ASP A 221 0.84 -21.29 -49.91
C ASP A 221 -0.48 -20.58 -49.57
N PRO A 222 -0.44 -19.35 -49.03
CA PRO A 222 -1.63 -18.57 -48.72
C PRO A 222 -2.51 -18.24 -49.94
N LEU A 223 -1.96 -18.20 -51.16
CA LEU A 223 -2.72 -17.83 -52.37
C LEU A 223 -3.69 -18.94 -52.81
N GLN A 224 -3.47 -20.17 -52.34
CA GLN A 224 -4.35 -21.31 -52.59
C GLN A 224 -5.46 -21.43 -51.55
N ILE A 225 -5.42 -20.64 -50.48
CA ILE A 225 -6.47 -20.61 -49.47
C ILE A 225 -7.65 -19.84 -50.03
N GLY A 226 -8.85 -20.45 -49.98
CA GLY A 226 -10.07 -19.76 -50.39
C GLY A 226 -10.39 -18.58 -49.48
N GLU A 227 -10.90 -17.49 -50.07
CA GLU A 227 -11.18 -16.22 -49.39
C GLU A 227 -12.02 -16.37 -48.09
N ARG A 228 -12.87 -17.40 -48.02
CA ARG A 228 -13.70 -17.73 -46.84
C ARG A 228 -12.92 -18.00 -45.54
N PHE A 229 -11.62 -18.25 -45.61
CA PHE A 229 -10.78 -18.51 -44.43
C PHE A 229 -9.96 -17.29 -43.99
N PHE A 230 -10.05 -16.18 -44.72
CA PHE A 230 -9.40 -14.94 -44.34
C PHE A 230 -10.35 -14.14 -43.45
N GLU A 231 -9.86 -13.75 -42.28
CA GLU A 231 -10.57 -12.89 -41.35
C GLU A 231 -9.79 -11.59 -41.16
N LYS A 232 -10.52 -10.49 -40.97
CA LYS A 232 -9.94 -9.18 -40.68
C LYS A 232 -10.67 -8.55 -39.50
N ASP A 233 -9.89 -8.19 -38.49
CA ASP A 233 -10.42 -7.49 -37.33
C ASP A 233 -10.73 -6.04 -37.69
N LEU A 234 -12.01 -5.66 -37.57
CA LEU A 234 -12.50 -4.31 -37.74
C LEU A 234 -13.24 -3.88 -36.47
N ARG A 235 -13.02 -2.64 -36.03
CA ARG A 235 -13.74 -2.05 -34.90
C ARG A 235 -14.83 -1.12 -35.43
N PHE A 236 -16.06 -1.33 -34.96
CA PHE A 236 -17.22 -0.52 -35.31
C PHE A 236 -17.81 0.11 -34.05
N THR A 237 -18.37 1.31 -34.18
CA THR A 237 -19.31 1.84 -33.19
C THR A 237 -20.63 1.09 -33.28
N LYS A 238 -21.44 1.15 -32.22
CA LYS A 238 -22.76 0.51 -32.19
C LYS A 238 -23.65 1.01 -33.34
N THR A 239 -23.56 2.31 -33.66
CA THR A 239 -24.29 2.94 -34.76
C THR A 239 -23.86 2.40 -36.12
N GLU A 240 -22.55 2.38 -36.41
CA GLU A 240 -22.04 1.86 -37.68
C GLU A 240 -22.41 0.40 -37.90
N LEU A 241 -22.29 -0.44 -36.86
CA LEU A 241 -22.65 -1.85 -36.96
C LEU A 241 -24.16 -2.05 -37.17
N GLN A 242 -24.98 -1.19 -36.55
CA GLN A 242 -26.44 -1.19 -36.74
C GLN A 242 -26.83 -0.77 -38.16
N GLU A 243 -26.20 0.26 -38.72
CA GLU A 243 -26.42 0.69 -40.11
C GLU A 243 -26.06 -0.42 -41.10
N ILE A 244 -24.92 -1.10 -40.90
CA ILE A 244 -24.51 -2.24 -41.72
C ILE A 244 -25.54 -3.37 -41.64
N ALA A 245 -25.96 -3.75 -40.43
CA ALA A 245 -26.95 -4.81 -40.25
C ALA A 245 -28.29 -4.48 -40.91
N TYR A 246 -28.74 -3.23 -40.83
CA TYR A 246 -30.00 -2.77 -41.42
C TYR A 246 -30.01 -2.83 -42.96
N GLN A 247 -28.87 -2.55 -43.60
CA GLN A 247 -28.76 -2.58 -45.07
C GLN A 247 -28.62 -4.00 -45.65
N LEU A 248 -28.36 -5.01 -44.81
CA LEU A 248 -28.22 -6.39 -45.25
C LEU A 248 -29.59 -7.07 -45.44
N ALA A 249 -29.68 -7.88 -46.49
CA ALA A 249 -30.81 -8.78 -46.68
C ALA A 249 -30.90 -9.80 -45.53
N ASP A 250 -32.10 -10.31 -45.28
CA ASP A 250 -32.31 -11.35 -44.26
C ASP A 250 -31.48 -12.59 -44.59
N GLY A 251 -30.56 -12.95 -43.70
CA GLY A 251 -29.63 -14.04 -43.89
C GLY A 251 -28.78 -14.30 -42.64
N GLU A 252 -27.92 -15.30 -42.72
CA GLU A 252 -27.11 -15.75 -41.58
C GLU A 252 -26.14 -14.67 -41.08
N LEU A 253 -25.52 -13.92 -42.00
CA LEU A 253 -24.63 -12.82 -41.64
C LEU A 253 -25.36 -11.72 -40.86
N ARG A 254 -26.55 -11.33 -41.31
CA ARG A 254 -27.37 -10.32 -40.61
C ARG A 254 -27.74 -10.80 -39.21
N ARG A 255 -28.18 -12.04 -39.03
CA ARG A 255 -28.50 -12.62 -37.71
C ARG A 255 -27.29 -12.65 -36.78
N ARG A 256 -26.11 -12.99 -37.30
CA ARG A 256 -24.86 -12.94 -36.53
C ARG A 256 -24.52 -11.52 -36.08
N LEU A 257 -24.67 -10.53 -36.96
CA LEU A 257 -24.44 -9.12 -36.60
C LEU A 257 -25.48 -8.58 -35.61
N GLU A 258 -26.76 -8.94 -35.77
CA GLU A 258 -27.82 -8.57 -34.83
C GLU A 258 -27.61 -9.18 -33.45
N THR A 259 -27.12 -10.43 -33.39
CA THR A 259 -26.75 -11.08 -32.13
C THR A 259 -25.54 -10.39 -31.49
N ALA A 260 -24.54 -9.99 -32.28
CA ALA A 260 -23.40 -9.21 -31.78
C ALA A 260 -23.82 -7.81 -31.28
N LEU A 261 -24.80 -7.17 -31.93
CA LEU A 261 -25.40 -5.89 -31.50
C LEU A 261 -26.17 -6.02 -30.17
N ALA A 262 -26.88 -7.13 -29.99
CA ALA A 262 -27.64 -7.43 -28.78
C ALA A 262 -26.76 -7.95 -27.62
N GLY A 263 -25.53 -8.38 -27.90
CA GLY A 263 -24.60 -8.89 -26.90
C GLY A 263 -24.07 -7.82 -25.94
N ASP A 264 -23.81 -8.25 -24.71
CA ASP A 264 -23.20 -7.43 -23.65
C ASP A 264 -21.67 -7.53 -23.73
N GLY A 265 -21.05 -6.67 -24.54
CA GLY A 265 -19.59 -6.62 -24.69
C GLY A 265 -19.06 -5.30 -25.25
N TRP A 266 -19.91 -4.28 -25.28
CA TRP A 266 -19.57 -2.96 -25.83
C TRP A 266 -18.72 -2.16 -24.86
N GLU A 267 -17.50 -1.85 -25.28
CA GLU A 267 -16.62 -0.95 -24.53
C GLU A 267 -16.89 0.51 -24.93
N ILE A 268 -16.91 1.39 -23.93
CA ILE A 268 -17.02 2.83 -24.18
C ILE A 268 -15.71 3.31 -24.80
N ASN A 269 -15.79 3.89 -26.00
CA ASN A 269 -14.66 4.56 -26.61
C ASN A 269 -14.37 5.90 -25.90
N GLY A 270 -13.58 5.84 -24.83
CA GLY A 270 -13.27 6.99 -23.98
C GLY A 270 -12.51 8.11 -24.70
N SER A 271 -11.73 7.82 -25.75
CA SER A 271 -11.06 8.86 -26.54
C SER A 271 -12.04 9.63 -27.41
N ALA A 272 -13.00 8.95 -28.06
CA ALA A 272 -14.07 9.58 -28.81
C ALA A 272 -14.98 10.44 -27.92
N VAL A 273 -15.38 9.91 -26.75
CA VAL A 273 -16.17 10.65 -25.75
C VAL A 273 -15.42 11.89 -25.28
N ARG A 274 -14.13 11.74 -24.92
CA ARG A 274 -13.30 12.88 -24.50
C ARG A 274 -13.17 13.92 -25.61
N PHE A 275 -12.92 13.51 -26.84
CA PHE A 275 -12.82 14.40 -28.00
C PHE A 275 -14.12 15.17 -28.22
N ALA A 276 -15.28 14.51 -28.18
CA ALA A 276 -16.59 15.16 -28.28
C ALA A 276 -16.78 16.21 -27.17
N MET A 277 -16.48 15.84 -25.91
CA MET A 277 -16.61 16.75 -24.77
C MET A 277 -15.65 17.94 -24.83
N THR A 278 -14.42 17.77 -25.32
CA THR A 278 -13.47 18.88 -25.52
C THR A 278 -13.94 19.86 -26.60
N ASN A 279 -14.68 19.38 -27.60
CA ASN A 279 -15.25 20.20 -28.67
C ASN A 279 -16.66 20.75 -28.35
N ASN A 280 -17.07 20.78 -27.07
CA ASN A 280 -18.39 21.20 -26.61
C ASN A 280 -19.58 20.42 -27.23
N ALA A 281 -19.35 19.23 -27.78
CA ALA A 281 -20.43 18.31 -28.09
C ALA A 281 -20.89 17.66 -26.78
N GLY A 282 -22.15 17.92 -26.39
CA GLY A 282 -22.72 17.35 -25.18
C GLY A 282 -22.85 15.84 -25.27
N VAL A 283 -22.09 15.10 -24.45
CA VAL A 283 -22.24 13.64 -24.30
C VAL A 283 -22.94 13.38 -22.97
N SER A 284 -24.21 13.00 -23.01
CA SER A 284 -24.99 12.65 -21.81
C SER A 284 -24.36 11.45 -21.10
N GLY A 285 -24.28 11.51 -19.77
CA GLY A 285 -23.69 10.44 -18.94
C GLY A 285 -22.17 10.49 -18.77
N ALA A 286 -21.47 11.43 -19.41
CA ALA A 286 -20.03 11.64 -19.24
C ALA A 286 -19.74 13.03 -18.65
N ARG A 287 -18.74 13.11 -17.75
CA ARG A 287 -18.22 14.37 -17.22
C ARG A 287 -16.70 14.36 -17.19
N LEU A 288 -16.08 15.46 -17.59
CA LEU A 288 -14.64 15.65 -17.41
C LEU A 288 -14.39 16.15 -15.98
N VAL A 289 -13.70 15.34 -15.18
CA VAL A 289 -13.31 15.70 -13.81
C VAL A 289 -11.80 15.93 -13.79
N LYS A 290 -11.37 17.08 -13.25
CA LYS A 290 -9.96 17.31 -12.94
C LYS A 290 -9.69 16.83 -11.52
N GLY A 291 -8.86 15.80 -11.39
CA GLY A 291 -8.35 15.35 -10.11
C GLY A 291 -7.14 16.17 -9.66
N HIS A 292 -6.90 16.22 -8.36
CA HIS A 292 -5.66 16.73 -7.78
C HIS A 292 -4.78 15.53 -7.42
N HIS A 293 -3.48 15.61 -7.70
CA HIS A 293 -2.50 14.61 -7.29
C HIS A 293 -1.36 15.29 -6.54
N VAL A 294 -0.81 14.58 -5.55
CA VAL A 294 0.35 15.06 -4.80
C VAL A 294 1.59 14.83 -5.66
N ARG A 295 2.49 15.82 -5.66
CA ARG A 295 3.78 15.73 -6.35
C ARG A 295 4.88 16.21 -5.42
N LEU A 296 5.92 15.39 -5.26
CA LEU A 296 7.17 15.82 -4.65
C LEU A 296 7.92 16.74 -5.63
N ARG A 297 8.41 17.89 -5.16
CA ARG A 297 9.27 18.79 -5.94
C ARG A 297 10.73 18.69 -5.49
#